data_AF-A0AAV5TIM9-F1
#
_entry.id   AF-A0AAV5TIM9-F1
#
_cell.length_a   1.000
_cell.length_b   1.000
_cell.length_c   1.000
_cell.angle_alpha   90.00
_cell.angle_beta   90.00
_cell.angle_gamma   90.00
#
_symmetry.space_group_name_H-M   'P 1'
#
loop_
_entity.id
_entity.type
_entity.pdbx_description
1 polymer ?
#
loop_
_entity_poly.entity_id
_entity_poly.type
_entity_poly.pdbx_seq_one_letter_code
_entity_poly.pdbx_strand_id
1 'polypeptide(L)' 'QKGAEALINVYPDLVKKYGKTFGFYFGSSFDIVTTDPEIIKEVFISKFSNFIDRRNVSIAMVYPTLDSLVQVDHIGTHG' A
#
# COMPACT_ATOMS: atom_id res chain seq x y z
N GLN A 1 -6.30 19.04 15.41
CA GLN A 1 -5.67 17.74 15.72
C GLN A 1 -6.63 16.63 15.29
N LYS A 2 -6.53 16.12 14.05
CA LYS A 2 -7.38 15.02 13.52
C LYS A 2 -6.88 14.43 12.18
N GLY A 3 -5.62 14.70 11.81
CA GLY A 3 -5.08 14.30 10.51
C GLY A 3 -4.60 12.85 10.46
N ALA A 4 -3.98 12.36 11.54
CA ALA A 4 -3.37 11.03 11.59
C ALA A 4 -4.38 9.91 11.93
N GLU A 5 -5.34 10.18 12.83
CA GLU A 5 -6.34 9.19 13.27
C GLU A 5 -7.35 8.83 12.17
N ALA A 6 -7.56 9.74 11.20
CA ALA A 6 -8.45 9.49 10.08
C ALA A 6 -7.98 8.29 9.26
N LEU A 7 -6.67 8.10 9.08
CA LEU A 7 -6.09 7.04 8.26
C LEU A 7 -6.29 5.63 8.87
N ILE A 8 -6.25 5.52 10.20
CA ILE A 8 -6.34 4.23 10.90
C ILE A 8 -7.75 3.63 10.79
N ASN A 9 -8.79 4.48 10.75
CA ASN A 9 -10.18 4.02 10.76
C ASN A 9 -10.80 3.84 9.36
N VAL A 10 -10.14 4.30 8.28
CA VAL A 10 -10.69 4.21 6.92
C VAL A 10 -10.96 2.75 6.52
N TYR A 11 -9.97 1.86 6.68
CA TYR A 11 -10.11 0.48 6.21
C TYR A 11 -11.18 -0.31 7.00
N PRO A 12 -11.23 -0.27 8.34
CA PRO A 12 -12.32 -0.90 9.09
C PRO A 12 -13.72 -0.45 8.66
N ASP A 13 -13.91 0.85 8.43
CA ASP A 13 -15.20 1.40 7.99
C ASP A 13 -15.56 0.96 6.57
N LEU A 14 -14.58 0.91 5.67
CA LEU A 14 -14.77 0.40 4.30
C LEU A 14 -15.09 -1.10 4.30
N VAL A 15 -14.42 -1.90 5.12
CA VAL A 15 -14.71 -3.33 5.29
C VAL A 15 -16.13 -3.53 5.84
N LYS A 16 -16.55 -2.71 6.82
CA LYS A 16 -17.92 -2.76 7.35
C LYS A 16 -18.96 -2.41 6.27
N LYS A 17 -18.63 -1.50 5.36
CA LYS A 17 -19.56 -1.01 4.33
C LYS A 17 -19.63 -1.90 3.09
N TYR A 18 -18.49 -2.37 2.58
CA TYR A 18 -18.37 -3.08 1.31
C TYR A 18 -18.09 -4.59 1.48
N GLY A 19 -17.81 -5.02 2.71
CA GLY A 19 -17.53 -6.42 3.04
C GLY A 19 -16.03 -6.73 3.07
N LYS A 20 -15.74 -8.03 3.17
CA LYS A 20 -14.37 -8.54 3.40
C LYS A 20 -13.42 -8.30 2.24
N THR A 21 -13.92 -8.15 1.01
CA THR A 21 -13.11 -7.91 -0.18
C THR A 21 -13.77 -6.82 -1.02
N PHE A 22 -13.02 -5.76 -1.31
CA PHE A 22 -13.50 -4.64 -2.11
C PHE A 22 -12.38 -4.06 -2.97
N GLY A 23 -12.76 -3.47 -4.10
CA GLY A 23 -11.87 -2.71 -4.96
C GLY A 23 -12.09 -1.21 -4.78
N PHE A 24 -11.03 -0.43 -4.82
CA PHE A 24 -11.12 1.03 -4.86
C PHE A 24 -10.03 1.62 -5.76
N TYR A 25 -10.29 2.82 -6.28
CA TYR A 25 -9.31 3.54 -7.07
C TYR A 25 -8.54 4.50 -6.17
N PHE A 26 -7.21 4.36 -6.13
CA PHE A 26 -6.30 5.33 -5.54
C PHE A 26 -5.62 6.13 -6.65
N GLY A 27 -6.19 7.30 -6.96
CA GLY A 27 -5.80 8.06 -8.15
C GLY A 27 -6.16 7.28 -9.42
N SER A 28 -5.17 7.01 -10.27
CA SER A 28 -5.32 6.20 -11.48
C SER A 28 -5.11 4.70 -11.25
N SER A 29 -4.65 4.31 -10.06
CA SER A 29 -4.34 2.92 -9.74
C SER A 29 -5.55 2.23 -9.12
N PHE A 30 -5.84 1.00 -9.56
CA PHE A 30 -6.89 0.17 -8.98
C PHE A 30 -6.32 -0.77 -7.94
N ASP A 31 -6.89 -0.73 -6.74
CA ASP A 31 -6.43 -1.45 -5.57
C ASP A 31 -7.51 -2.40 -5.10
N ILE A 32 -7.13 -3.64 -4.83
CA ILE A 32 -8.02 -4.63 -4.21
C ILE A 32 -7.58 -4.83 -2.77
N VAL A 33 -8.51 -4.64 -1.85
CA VAL A 33 -8.32 -4.87 -0.42
C VAL A 33 -9.12 -6.08 -0.02
N THR A 34 -8.49 -7.00 0.70
CA THR A 34 -9.17 -8.16 1.27
C THR A 34 -8.73 -8.41 2.70
N THR A 35 -9.69 -8.78 3.55
CA THR A 35 -9.49 -9.30 4.90
C THR A 35 -9.85 -10.79 4.98
N ASP A 36 -10.03 -11.46 3.84
CA ASP A 36 -10.38 -12.88 3.78
C ASP A 36 -9.11 -13.74 3.97
N PRO A 37 -9.03 -14.58 5.03
CA PRO A 37 -7.87 -15.41 5.28
C PRO A 37 -7.54 -16.39 4.15
N GLU A 38 -8.54 -16.87 3.40
CA GLU A 38 -8.32 -17.82 2.30
C GLU A 38 -7.62 -17.13 1.13
N ILE A 39 -8.07 -15.93 0.76
CA ILE A 39 -7.47 -15.12 -0.31
C ILE A 39 -6.07 -14.67 0.10
N ILE A 40 -5.90 -14.23 1.36
CA ILE A 40 -4.59 -13.86 1.91
C ILE A 40 -3.63 -15.05 1.81
N LYS A 41 -4.06 -16.25 2.22
CA LYS A 41 -3.23 -17.46 2.13
C LYS A 41 -2.88 -17.79 0.67
N GLU A 42 -3.82 -17.63 -0.25
CA GLU A 42 -3.58 -17.87 -1.67
C GLU A 42 -2.53 -16.91 -2.24
N VAL A 43 -2.69 -15.61 -2.00
CA VAL A 43 -1.80 -14.54 -2.50
C VAL A 43 -0.41 -14.64 -1.90
N PHE A 44 -0.30 -14.82 -0.58
CA PHE A 44 0.98 -14.78 0.13
C PHE A 44 1.73 -16.12 0.19
N ILE A 45 1.07 -17.25 -0.09
CA ILE A 45 1.70 -18.58 -0.02
C ILE A 45 1.59 -19.30 -1.36
N SER A 46 0.36 -19.56 -1.83
CA SER A 46 0.13 -20.48 -2.95
C SER A 46 0.56 -19.89 -4.29
N LYS A 47 0.35 -18.58 -4.48
CA LYS A 47 0.62 -17.86 -5.73
C LYS A 47 1.59 -16.69 -5.51
N PHE A 48 2.42 -16.76 -4.48
CA PHE A 48 3.33 -15.68 -4.09
C PHE A 48 4.17 -15.14 -5.26
N SER A 49 4.66 -16.02 -6.14
CA SER A 49 5.45 -15.66 -7.34
C SER A 49 4.75 -14.65 -8.25
N ASN A 50 3.41 -14.61 -8.26
CA ASN A 50 2.62 -13.71 -9.10
C ASN A 50 2.40 -12.33 -8.44
N PHE A 51 2.68 -12.20 -7.13
CA PHE A 51 2.41 -11.01 -6.33
C PHE A 51 3.68 -10.43 -5.68
N ILE A 52 4.84 -10.64 -6.31
CA ILE A 52 6.13 -10.17 -5.80
C ILE A 52 6.38 -8.68 -6.06
N ASP A 53 5.61 -8.06 -6.95
CA ASP A 53 5.80 -6.66 -7.31
C ASP A 53 5.40 -5.73 -6.16
N ARG A 54 6.17 -4.67 -5.96
CA ARG A 54 5.95 -3.70 -4.89
C ARG A 54 5.44 -2.40 -5.50
N ARG A 55 4.24 -2.00 -5.08
CA ARG A 55 3.66 -0.71 -5.48
C ARG A 55 4.65 0.42 -5.19
N ASN A 56 5.10 1.12 -6.23
CA ASN A 56 5.85 2.36 -6.07
C ASN A 56 4.88 3.45 -5.61
N VAL A 57 4.82 3.68 -4.30
CA VAL A 57 3.98 4.74 -3.75
C VAL A 57 4.80 6.04 -3.79
N SER A 58 4.71 6.75 -4.91
CA SER A 58 5.39 8.04 -5.13
C SER A 58 4.84 9.19 -4.28
N ILE A 59 4.16 8.89 -3.17
CA ILE A 59 3.75 9.87 -2.16
C ILE A 59 4.95 10.47 -1.40
N ALA A 60 6.11 9.79 -1.41
CA ALA A 60 7.36 10.32 -0.85
C ALA A 60 8.22 11.11 -1.85
N MET A 61 7.83 11.19 -3.13
CA MET A 61 8.58 11.89 -4.18
C MET A 61 8.06 13.30 -4.50
N VAL A 62 7.01 13.76 -3.83
CA VAL A 62 6.46 15.12 -4.02
C VAL A 62 7.03 16.05 -2.93
N TYR A 63 8.15 16.72 -3.25
CA TYR A 63 8.96 17.67 -2.44
C TYR A 63 9.90 17.06 -1.36
N PRO A 64 11.07 17.67 -1.11
CA PRO A 64 12.38 17.05 -1.31
C PRO A 64 12.74 16.07 -0.19
N THR A 65 12.48 14.79 -0.41
CA THR A 65 13.21 13.73 0.31
C THR A 65 14.69 13.66 -0.08
N LEU A 66 15.12 14.44 -1.09
CA LEU A 66 16.53 14.70 -1.41
C LEU A 66 17.30 15.34 -0.23
N ASP A 67 16.63 16.14 0.62
CA ASP A 67 17.27 16.81 1.76
C ASP A 67 17.12 16.02 3.08
N SER A 68 16.37 14.92 3.08
CA SER A 68 16.17 14.11 4.28
C SER A 68 17.28 13.08 4.41
N LEU A 69 18.03 13.17 5.51
CA LEU A 69 19.21 12.36 5.88
C LEU A 69 18.98 10.85 6.01
N VAL A 70 17.80 10.34 5.63
CA VAL A 70 17.51 8.90 5.57
C VAL A 70 16.75 8.59 4.29
N GLN A 71 17.51 8.46 3.20
CA GLN A 71 17.18 7.56 2.10
C GLN A 71 18.13 6.37 2.19
N VAL A 72 17.60 5.19 2.54
CA VAL A 72 18.28 3.92 2.27
C VAL A 72 17.55 3.28 1.10
N ASP A 73 17.98 3.64 -0.11
CA ASP A 73 17.79 2.82 -1.29
C ASP A 73 19.04 1.94 -1.47
N HIS A 74 18.86 0.67 -1.82
CA HIS A 74 19.97 -0.28 -2.03
C HIS A 74 20.69 0.00 -3.38
N ILE A 75 20.19 0.90 -4.21
CA ILE A 75 20.79 1.13 -5.52
C ILE A 75 21.81 2.28 -5.41
N GLY A 76 23.05 1.91 -5.08
CA GLY A 76 24.21 2.80 -5.16
C GLY A 76 24.30 3.42 -6.54
N THR A 77 24.06 4.73 -6.63
CA THR A 77 24.28 5.50 -7.84
C THR A 77 25.59 6.26 -7.66
N HIS A 78 26.56 5.92 -8.49
CA HIS A 78 27.86 6.58 -8.57
C HIS A 78 27.72 7.99 -9.17
N GLY A 79 28.43 8.94 -8.56
CA GLY A 79 28.95 10.14 -9.22
C GLY A 79 28.08 11.37 -9.16
#